data_AF-A0A357MSF5-F1
#
_entry.id   AF-A0A357MSF5-F1
#
_cell.length_a   1.000
_cell.length_b   1.000
_cell.length_c   1.000
_cell.angle_alpha   90.00
_cell.angle_beta   90.00
_cell.angle_gamma   90.00
#
_symmetry.space_group_name_H-M   'P 1'
#
loop_
_entity.id
_entity.type
_entity.pdbx_description
1 polymer ?
#
loop_
_entity_poly.entity_id
_entity_poly.type
_entity_poly.pdbx_seq_one_letter_code
_entity_poly.pdbx_strand_id
1 'polypeptide(L)' 'GEFGDMVQMGILDPTKVTRTALQNAASIASLMVTTECMISESPKKEESCGGHGGGGMGGMGGMGGMGDMM' A
#
# COMPACT_ATOMS: atom_id res chain seq x y z
N GLY A 1 8.70 -0.61 36.87
CA GLY A 1 7.29 -0.22 36.68
C GLY A 1 6.52 -0.69 37.89
N GLU A 2 5.54 0.07 38.33
CA GLU A 2 4.67 -0.29 39.45
C GLU A 2 3.38 -0.93 38.93
N PHE A 3 2.94 -1.99 39.59
CA PHE A 3 1.66 -2.64 39.30
C PHE A 3 0.65 -2.21 40.37
N GLY A 4 -0.61 -2.05 39.98
CA GLY A 4 -1.68 -1.78 40.92
C GLY A 4 -3.04 -1.62 40.25
N ASP A 5 -3.99 -1.12 41.01
CA ASP A 5 -5.38 -0.98 40.58
C ASP A 5 -5.53 0.15 39.56
N MET A 6 -5.90 -0.21 38.32
CA MET A 6 -5.99 0.74 37.21
C MET A 6 -7.09 1.79 37.40
N VAL A 7 -8.13 1.48 38.16
CA VAL A 7 -9.23 2.42 38.45
C VAL A 7 -8.78 3.47 39.46
N GLN A 8 -8.11 3.06 40.53
CA GLN A 8 -7.53 3.98 41.52
C GLN A 8 -6.45 4.87 40.92
N MET A 9 -5.71 4.34 39.95
CA MET A 9 -4.70 5.09 39.19
C MET A 9 -5.31 6.03 38.13
N GLY A 10 -6.64 6.01 37.93
CA GLY A 10 -7.33 6.86 36.96
C GLY A 10 -7.14 6.46 35.49
N ILE A 11 -6.66 5.24 35.24
CA ILE A 11 -6.43 4.70 33.90
C ILE A 11 -7.74 4.02 33.45
N LEU A 12 -8.59 4.79 32.79
CA LEU A 12 -9.94 4.37 32.39
C LEU A 12 -10.11 4.42 30.88
N ASP A 13 -10.47 3.28 30.29
CA ASP A 13 -10.86 3.21 28.88
C ASP A 13 -12.38 3.36 28.72
N PRO A 14 -12.85 4.22 27.79
CA PRO A 14 -14.27 4.34 27.53
C PRO A 14 -14.86 3.01 27.04
N THR A 15 -16.01 2.60 27.57
CA THR A 15 -16.67 1.33 27.22
C THR A 15 -16.87 1.16 25.70
N LYS A 16 -17.20 2.26 25.00
CA LYS A 16 -17.34 2.25 23.54
C LYS A 16 -16.02 1.90 22.83
N VAL A 17 -14.88 2.40 23.32
CA VAL A 17 -13.56 2.17 22.71
C VAL A 17 -13.20 0.70 22.79
N THR A 18 -13.21 0.12 23.99
CA THR A 18 -12.85 -1.30 24.18
C THR A 18 -13.79 -2.23 23.43
N ARG A 19 -15.11 -1.95 23.47
CA ARG A 19 -16.11 -2.76 22.76
C ARG A 19 -15.92 -2.70 21.24
N THR A 20 -15.81 -1.50 20.67
CA THR A 20 -15.68 -1.34 19.23
C THR A 20 -14.34 -1.88 18.72
N ALA A 21 -13.26 -1.70 19.48
CA ALA A 21 -11.95 -2.26 19.13
C ALA A 21 -12.03 -3.80 19.03
N LEU A 22 -12.60 -4.46 20.04
CA LEU A 22 -12.75 -5.92 20.05
C LEU A 22 -13.65 -6.42 18.91
N GLN A 23 -14.80 -5.77 18.71
CA GLN A 23 -15.75 -6.16 17.65
C GLN A 23 -15.14 -6.02 16.25
N ASN A 24 -14.44 -4.93 15.99
CA ASN A 24 -13.78 -4.70 14.70
C ASN A 24 -12.64 -5.72 14.47
N ALA A 25 -11.84 -5.99 15.51
CA ALA A 25 -10.78 -7.00 15.45
C ALA A 25 -11.35 -8.39 15.16
N ALA A 26 -12.41 -8.79 15.87
CA ALA A 26 -13.08 -10.07 15.65
C ALA A 26 -13.68 -10.17 14.24
N SER A 27 -14.25 -9.07 13.71
CA SER A 27 -14.77 -9.03 12.34
C SER A 27 -13.69 -9.32 11.30
N ILE A 28 -12.54 -8.63 11.36
CA ILE A 28 -11.44 -8.88 10.41
C ILE A 28 -10.84 -10.27 10.62
N ALA A 29 -10.66 -10.70 11.86
CA ALA A 29 -10.15 -12.04 12.16
C ALA A 29 -11.05 -13.13 11.58
N SER A 30 -12.38 -13.00 11.71
CA SER A 30 -13.32 -13.95 11.12
C SER A 30 -13.21 -14.02 9.59
N LEU A 31 -13.06 -12.87 8.92
CA LEU A 31 -12.86 -12.84 7.46
C LEU A 31 -11.56 -13.54 7.06
N MET A 32 -10.46 -13.27 7.77
CA MET A 32 -9.16 -13.89 7.48
C MET A 32 -9.18 -15.40 7.69
N VAL A 33 -9.83 -15.89 8.75
CA VAL A 33 -9.90 -17.33 9.06
C VAL A 33 -10.68 -18.11 7.99
N THR A 34 -11.71 -17.53 7.39
CA THR A 34 -12.53 -18.18 6.36
C THR A 34 -12.04 -17.92 4.93
N THR A 35 -10.99 -17.11 4.75
CA THR A 35 -10.45 -16.78 3.43
C THR A 35 -9.37 -17.79 3.06
N GLU A 36 -9.70 -18.72 2.17
CA GLU A 36 -8.78 -19.78 1.73
C GLU A 36 -7.70 -19.29 0.75
N CYS A 37 -7.92 -18.17 0.04
CA CYS A 37 -7.00 -17.65 -0.96
C CYS A 37 -7.07 -16.12 -1.06
N MET A 38 -5.91 -15.47 -1.20
CA MET A 38 -5.76 -14.05 -1.51
C MET A 38 -4.90 -13.92 -2.76
N ILE A 39 -5.43 -13.25 -3.79
CA ILE A 39 -4.72 -13.01 -5.05
C ILE A 39 -4.30 -11.54 -5.08
N SER A 40 -3.01 -11.28 -5.32
CA SER A 40 -2.49 -9.95 -5.55
C SER A 40 -1.84 -9.84 -6.94
N GLU A 41 -1.89 -8.66 -7.53
CA GLU A 41 -1.14 -8.35 -8.74
C GLU A 41 0.34 -8.14 -8.38
N SER A 42 1.24 -8.58 -9.26
CA SER A 42 2.65 -8.22 -9.12
C SER A 42 2.81 -6.70 -9.24
N PRO A 43 3.76 -6.09 -8.50
CA PRO A 43 4.09 -4.69 -8.69
C PRO A 43 4.34 -4.42 -10.17
N LYS A 44 3.59 -3.47 -10.73
CA LYS A 44 3.86 -3.00 -12.08
C LYS A 44 5.27 -2.42 -12.06
N LYS A 45 6.11 -2.86 -13.00
CA LYS A 45 7.25 -2.02 -13.34
C LYS A 45 6.64 -0.71 -13.81
N GLU A 46 6.92 0.36 -13.09
CA GLU A 46 6.90 1.69 -13.70
C GLU A 46 7.78 1.53 -14.95
N GLU A 47 7.18 1.43 -16.14
CA GLU A 47 7.86 2.01 -17.28
C GLU A 47 8.11 3.42 -16.82
N SER A 48 9.38 3.81 -16.71
CA SER A 48 9.76 5.17 -16.37
C SER A 48 8.95 6.08 -17.27
N CYS A 49 7.84 6.58 -16.75
CA CYS A 49 7.04 7.58 -17.41
C CYS A 49 7.98 8.75 -17.42
N GLY A 50 8.63 8.96 -18.58
CA GLY A 50 9.65 9.97 -18.77
C GLY A 50 9.11 11.26 -18.19
N GLY A 51 9.67 11.64 -17.05
CA GLY A 51 9.23 12.80 -16.31
C GLY A 51 9.26 13.98 -17.26
N HIS A 52 8.14 14.68 -17.34
CA HIS A 52 8.10 16.01 -17.90
C HIS A 52 9.04 16.90 -17.09
N GLY A 53 10.28 17.01 -17.57
CA GLY A 53 11.33 17.86 -17.02
C GLY A 53 12.21 18.29 -18.17
N GLY A 54 12.01 19.52 -18.62
CA GLY A 54 12.63 20.06 -19.83
C GLY A 54 14.15 20.04 -19.81
N GLY A 55 14.73 19.94 -21.00
CA GLY A 55 16.14 20.21 -21.25
C GLY A 55 16.75 19.20 -22.22
N GLY A 56 17.15 19.69 -23.40
CA GLY A 56 18.11 18.98 -24.23
C GLY A 56 17.56 18.49 -25.57
N MET A 57 17.35 19.43 -26.49
CA MET A 57 17.55 19.20 -27.92
C MET A 57 18.94 18.57 -28.13
N GLY A 58 19.01 17.26 -28.39
CA GLY A 58 20.29 16.60 -28.63
C GLY A 58 20.12 15.18 -29.15
N GLY A 59 20.13 15.03 -30.49
CA GLY A 59 20.27 13.71 -31.11
C GLY A 59 19.44 13.47 -32.37
N MET A 60 19.41 14.42 -33.30
CA MET A 60 19.03 14.12 -34.68
C MET A 60 20.13 13.23 -35.29
N GLY A 61 19.92 11.91 -35.29
CA GLY A 61 20.86 10.95 -35.87
C GLY A 61 20.21 9.58 -36.07
N GLY A 62 19.69 9.34 -37.27
CA GLY A 62 19.22 8.00 -37.64
C GLY A 62 18.13 7.92 -38.71
N MET A 63 18.01 8.88 -39.62
CA MET A 63 17.21 8.70 -40.84
C MET A 63 18.10 8.12 -41.95
N GLY A 64 18.33 6.81 -41.89
CA GLY A 64 19.09 6.07 -42.90
C GLY A 64 18.70 4.61 -42.88
N GLY A 65 17.80 4.21 -43.78
CA GLY A 65 17.44 2.79 -43.92
C GLY A 65 16.14 2.48 -44.66
N MET A 66 15.38 3.47 -45.14
CA MET A 66 14.16 3.21 -45.92
C MET A 66 14.44 3.41 -47.41
N GLY A 67 15.28 2.54 -47.96
CA GLY A 67 15.72 2.57 -49.36
C GLY A 67 15.76 1.22 -50.08
N ASP A 68 15.64 0.09 -49.38
CA ASP A 68 15.65 -1.25 -50.00
C ASP A 68 14.68 -2.19 -49.28
N MET A 69 13.48 -2.38 -49.84
CA MET A 69 12.77 -3.69 -49.87
C MET A 69 11.49 -3.60 -50.69
N MET A 70 11.66 -3.36 -51.99
CA MET A 70 10.65 -3.75 -52.97
C MET A 70 10.47 -5.27 -52.97
#